data_AF-K2D5B7-F1
#
_entry.id   AF-K2D5B7-F1
#
_cell.length_a   1.000
_cell.length_b   1.000
_cell.length_c   1.000
_cell.angle_alpha   90.00
_cell.angle_beta   90.00
_cell.angle_gamma   90.00
#
_symmetry.space_group_name_H-M   'P 1'
#
loop_
_entity.id
_entity.type
_entity.pdbx_description
1 polymer ?
#
loop_
_entity_poly.entity_id
_entity_poly.type
_entity_poly.pdbx_seq_one_letter_code
_entity_poly.pdbx_strand_id
1 'polypeptide(L)'
;MNEPAEISSAPWWKHGFVWMIIAGPAIVVVAGFITLYLAMSRPNEIVSDDSYQPSRQSDQSIEARRKESSQAPAMLGRNHAATGIVPPAK
;
A
#
# COMPACT_ATOMS: atom_id res chain seq x y z
N MET A 1 43.49 -54.93 16.56
CA MET A 1 43.73 -53.47 16.65
C MET A 1 42.57 -52.80 15.96
N ASN A 2 41.73 -52.10 16.71
CA ASN A 2 40.59 -51.37 16.19
C ASN A 2 40.76 -49.96 16.77
N GLU A 3 41.41 -49.08 16.01
CA GLU A 3 41.48 -47.66 16.34
C GLU A 3 40.10 -47.04 16.09
N PRO A 4 39.53 -46.30 17.03
CA PRO A 4 38.36 -45.48 16.75
C PRO A 4 38.78 -44.36 15.80
N ALA A 5 38.09 -44.24 14.66
CA ALA A 5 38.27 -43.12 13.77
C ALA A 5 37.83 -41.82 14.48
N GLU A 6 38.79 -40.98 14.84
CA GLU A 6 38.56 -39.64 15.39
C GLU A 6 37.84 -38.78 14.34
N ILE A 7 36.53 -38.61 14.50
CA ILE A 7 35.74 -37.71 13.66
C ILE A 7 35.97 -36.29 14.18
N SER A 8 37.02 -35.63 13.69
CA SER A 8 37.24 -34.20 13.94
C SER A 8 36.17 -33.38 13.20
N SER A 9 35.00 -33.22 13.80
CA SER A 9 33.96 -32.33 13.29
C SER A 9 34.45 -30.88 13.32
N ALA A 10 34.49 -30.24 12.16
CA ALA A 10 34.80 -28.83 12.07
C ALA A 10 33.79 -27.99 12.88
N PRO A 11 34.21 -26.89 13.50
CA PRO A 11 33.30 -26.03 14.26
C PRO A 11 32.12 -25.55 13.40
N TRP A 12 30.91 -25.57 13.96
CA TRP A 12 29.66 -25.31 13.22
C TRP A 12 29.63 -23.96 12.49
N TRP A 13 30.24 -22.91 13.04
CA TRP A 13 30.31 -21.57 12.47
C TRP A 13 31.11 -21.46 11.15
N LYS A 14 31.90 -22.50 10.81
CA LYS A 14 32.58 -22.63 9.50
C LYS A 14 31.65 -23.10 8.38
N HIS A 15 30.48 -23.64 8.71
CA HIS A 15 29.54 -24.16 7.71
C HIS A 15 28.64 -23.04 7.19
N GLY A 16 28.71 -22.74 5.89
CA GLY A 16 27.93 -21.67 5.26
C GLY A 16 26.41 -21.84 5.40
N PHE A 17 25.91 -23.08 5.49
CA PHE A 17 24.48 -23.36 5.67
C PHE A 17 23.92 -22.80 6.99
N VAL A 18 24.73 -22.79 8.06
CA VAL A 18 24.33 -22.22 9.36
C VAL A 18 24.03 -20.73 9.19
N TRP A 19 24.85 -20.01 8.42
CA TRP A 19 24.62 -18.59 8.15
C TRP A 19 23.37 -18.34 7.31
N MET A 20 23.02 -19.21 6.37
CA MET A 20 21.76 -19.10 5.61
C MET A 20 20.53 -19.20 6.51
N ILE A 21 20.57 -20.11 7.50
CA ILE A 21 19.48 -20.25 8.48
C ILE A 21 19.39 -19.02 9.39
N ILE A 22 20.54 -18.52 9.87
CA ILE A 22 20.60 -17.34 10.75
C ILE A 22 20.22 -16.05 10.00
N ALA A 23 20.53 -15.96 8.70
CA ALA A 23 20.26 -14.79 7.89
C ALA A 23 18.77 -14.44 7.81
N GLY A 24 17.88 -15.43 7.71
CA GLY A 24 16.44 -15.19 7.66
C GLY A 24 15.92 -14.39 8.87
N PRO A 25 16.07 -14.89 10.10
CA PRO A 25 15.71 -14.16 11.31
C PRO A 25 16.47 -12.84 11.48
N ALA A 26 17.77 -12.81 11.16
CA ALA A 26 18.58 -11.60 11.29
C ALA A 26 18.05 -10.46 10.42
N ILE A 27 17.64 -10.74 9.17
CA ILE A 27 17.07 -9.75 8.25
C ILE A 27 15.76 -9.17 8.83
N VAL A 28 14.89 -10.00 9.39
CA VAL A 28 13.61 -9.54 9.97
C VAL A 28 13.85 -8.61 11.16
N VAL A 29 14.82 -8.93 12.02
CA VAL A 29 15.19 -8.07 13.16
C VAL A 29 15.67 -6.70 12.65
N VAL A 30 16.56 -6.68 11.65
CA VAL A 30 17.04 -5.43 11.03
C VAL A 30 15.89 -4.63 10.40
N ALA A 31 14.99 -5.29 9.67
CA ALA A 31 13.81 -4.65 9.09
C ALA A 31 12.91 -4.03 10.16
N GLY A 32 12.69 -4.73 11.29
CA GLY A 32 11.93 -4.21 12.42
C GLY A 32 12.54 -2.93 13.00
N PHE A 33 13.86 -2.87 13.15
CA PHE A 33 14.54 -1.65 13.58
C PHE A 33 14.42 -0.51 12.56
N ILE A 34 14.48 -0.80 11.27
CA ILE A 34 14.26 0.20 10.21
C ILE A 34 12.84 0.77 10.30
N THR A 35 11.84 -0.09 10.46
CA THR A 35 10.44 0.33 10.63
C THR A 35 10.27 1.17 11.89
N LEU A 36 10.87 0.76 13.01
CA LEU A 36 10.84 1.50 14.26
C LEU A 36 11.49 2.89 14.10
N TYR A 37 12.65 2.94 13.43
CA TYR A 37 13.33 4.19 13.13
C TYR A 37 12.45 5.12 12.28
N LEU A 38 11.80 4.58 11.25
CA LEU A 38 10.89 5.35 10.40
C LEU A 38 9.70 5.89 11.19
N ALA A 39 9.11 5.07 12.08
CA ALA A 39 8.00 5.46 12.94
C ALA A 39 8.38 6.59 13.91
N MET A 40 9.59 6.56 14.48
CA MET A 40 10.07 7.64 15.35
C MET A 40 10.42 8.90 14.57
N SER A 41 10.95 8.76 13.35
CA SER A 41 11.46 9.88 12.55
C SER A 41 10.36 10.64 11.81
N ARG A 42 9.23 9.98 11.51
CA ARG A 42 8.08 10.58 10.84
C ARG A 42 6.89 10.59 11.79
N PRO A 43 6.77 11.61 12.66
CA PRO A 43 5.52 11.84 13.35
C PRO A 43 4.43 11.97 12.29
N ASN A 44 3.46 11.06 12.31
CA ASN A 44 2.30 11.15 11.43
C ASN A 44 1.62 12.49 11.74
N GLU A 45 1.71 13.44 10.81
CA GLU A 45 0.86 14.61 10.81
C GLU A 45 -0.58 14.12 10.84
N ILE A 46 -1.26 14.36 11.95
CA ILE A 46 -2.71 14.23 11.98
C ILE A 46 -3.23 15.23 10.95
N VAL A 47 -3.91 14.75 9.92
CA VAL A 47 -4.74 15.61 9.08
C VAL A 47 -5.81 16.18 10.02
N SER A 48 -5.54 17.36 10.55
CA SER A 48 -6.53 18.15 11.27
C SER A 48 -7.72 18.37 10.33
N ASP A 49 -8.95 18.30 10.83
CA ASP A 49 -10.16 18.56 10.03
C ASP A 49 -10.10 19.90 9.27
N ASP A 50 -9.29 20.86 9.74
CA ASP A 50 -9.01 22.14 9.06
C ASP A 50 -8.20 22.01 7.75
N SER A 51 -7.49 20.90 7.56
CA SER A 51 -6.74 20.57 6.34
C SER A 51 -7.57 19.78 5.34
N TYR A 52 -8.74 19.25 5.74
CA TYR A 52 -9.74 18.75 4.82
C TYR A 52 -10.50 19.96 4.26
N GLN A 53 -9.94 20.58 3.21
CA GLN A 53 -10.73 21.43 2.34
C GLN A 53 -11.47 20.51 1.36
N PRO A 54 -12.76 20.18 1.58
CA PRO A 54 -13.54 19.56 0.53
C PRO A 54 -13.50 20.51 -0.66
N SER A 55 -13.06 20.01 -1.82
CA SER A 55 -13.03 20.77 -3.06
C SER A 55 -14.47 21.13 -3.45
N ARG A 56 -15.03 22.22 -2.92
CA ARG A 56 -16.40 22.68 -3.25
C ARG A 56 -16.64 22.88 -4.75
N GLN A 57 -15.57 22.98 -5.52
CA GLN A 57 -15.61 23.05 -6.97
C GLN A 57 -15.95 21.70 -7.64
N SER A 58 -15.57 20.56 -7.04
CA SER A 58 -16.05 19.25 -7.49
C SER A 58 -17.54 19.12 -7.24
N ASP A 59 -18.02 19.47 -6.04
CA ASP A 59 -19.42 19.25 -5.69
C ASP A 59 -20.37 20.08 -6.56
N GLN A 60 -20.03 21.34 -6.83
CA GLN A 60 -20.80 22.19 -7.74
C GLN A 60 -20.82 21.68 -9.18
N SER A 61 -19.69 21.17 -9.69
CA SER A 61 -19.64 20.63 -11.06
C SER A 61 -20.40 19.30 -11.18
N ILE A 62 -20.36 18.46 -10.13
CA ILE A 62 -21.14 17.21 -10.07
C ILE A 62 -22.64 17.50 -9.94
N GLU A 63 -23.04 18.48 -9.12
CA GLU A 63 -24.43 18.90 -8.99
C GLU A 63 -24.97 19.55 -10.28
N ALA A 64 -24.19 20.41 -10.93
CA ALA A 64 -24.55 21.02 -12.21
C ALA A 64 -24.73 19.95 -13.30
N ARG A 65 -23.79 19.01 -13.41
CA ARG A 65 -23.88 17.87 -14.34
C ARG A 65 -25.04 16.94 -14.01
N ARG A 66 -25.34 16.73 -12.72
CA ARG A 66 -26.51 15.96 -12.28
C ARG A 66 -27.80 16.64 -12.73
N LYS A 67 -27.95 17.95 -12.51
CA LYS A 67 -29.12 18.72 -12.94
C LYS A 67 -29.30 18.69 -14.46
N GLU A 68 -28.22 18.83 -15.22
CA GLU A 68 -28.23 18.72 -16.68
C GLU A 68 -28.65 17.31 -17.13
N SER A 69 -28.12 16.27 -16.49
CA SER A 69 -28.50 14.88 -16.78
C SER A 69 -29.96 14.56 -16.42
N SER A 70 -30.52 15.23 -15.41
CA SER A 70 -31.95 15.11 -15.04
C SER A 70 -32.90 15.74 -16.06
N GLN A 71 -32.39 16.59 -16.97
CA GLN A 71 -33.15 17.19 -18.07
C GLN A 71 -32.85 16.51 -19.42
N ALA A 72 -32.05 15.44 -19.42
CA ALA A 72 -31.70 14.72 -20.64
C ALA A 72 -32.93 14.03 -21.26
N PRO A 73 -33.08 14.04 -22.59
CA PRO A 73 -34.14 13.32 -23.28
C PRO A 73 -34.21 11.85 -22.85
N ALA A 74 -35.42 11.34 -22.60
CA ALA A 74 -35.65 10.00 -22.04
C ALA A 74 -34.94 8.85 -22.80
N MET A 75 -34.72 9.02 -24.10
CA MET A 75 -33.99 8.04 -24.93
C MET A 75 -32.50 7.92 -24.56
N LEU A 76 -31.86 9.00 -24.11
CA LEU A 76 -30.44 9.03 -23.71
C LEU A 76 -30.23 8.59 -22.25
N GLY A 77 -31.27 8.64 -21.41
CA GLY A 77 -31.19 8.33 -19.97
C GLY A 77 -31.41 6.86 -19.60
N ARG A 78 -31.83 6.01 -20.54
CA ARG A 78 -32.36 4.66 -20.22
C ARG A 78 -31.42 3.71 -19.48
N ASN A 79 -30.09 3.90 -19.53
CA ASN A 79 -29.12 3.04 -18.82
C ASN A 79 -27.91 3.79 -18.22
N HIS A 80 -27.96 5.13 -18.13
CA HIS A 80 -26.81 5.96 -17.69
C HIS A 80 -26.94 6.48 -16.25
N ALA A 81 -27.61 5.73 -15.36
CA ALA A 81 -27.91 6.16 -13.99
C ALA A 81 -26.67 6.37 -13.10
N ALA A 82 -25.59 5.63 -13.33
CA ALA A 82 -24.34 5.73 -12.55
C ALA A 82 -23.27 6.64 -13.18
N THR A 83 -23.30 6.82 -14.52
CA THR A 83 -22.23 7.50 -15.27
C THR A 83 -22.63 8.88 -15.80
N GLY A 84 -23.94 9.20 -15.82
CA GLY A 84 -24.48 10.40 -16.45
C GLY A 84 -24.43 10.36 -17.97
N ILE A 85 -25.14 11.29 -18.63
CA ILE A 85 -25.07 11.46 -20.09
C ILE A 85 -23.80 12.23 -20.48
N VAL A 86 -23.08 11.76 -21.50
CA VAL A 86 -21.95 12.50 -22.08
C VAL A 86 -22.53 13.47 -23.11
N PRO A 87 -22.34 14.80 -22.95
CA PRO A 87 -22.81 15.76 -23.95
C PRO A 87 -22.13 15.51 -25.30
N PRO A 88 -22.85 15.63 -26.44
CA PRO A 88 -22.22 15.53 -27.74
C PRO A 88 -21.18 16.64 -27.90
N ALA A 89 -20.00 16.29 -28.39
CA ALA A 89 -18.99 17.27 -28.77
C ALA A 89 -19.55 18.17 -29.87
N LYS A 90 -19.42 19.49 -29.68
CA LYS A 90 -19.82 20.50 -30.67
C LYS A 90 -18.80 20.56 -31.81
#